data_AF-A0A183P9G9-F1
#
_entry.id   AF-A0A183P9G9-F1
#
_cell.length_a   1.000
_cell.length_b   1.000
_cell.length_c   1.000
_cell.angle_alpha   90.00
_cell.angle_beta   90.00
_cell.angle_gamma   90.00
#
_symmetry.space_group_name_H-M   'P 1'
#
loop_
_entity.id
_entity.type
_entity.pdbx_description
1 polymer ?
#
loop_
_entity_poly.entity_id
_entity_poly.type
_entity_poly.pdbx_seq_one_letter_code
_entity_poly.pdbx_strand_id
1 'polypeptide(L)'
;MALADLNTESSRYVEEMTKVFNRTQDFERERLSFFKDIFNSLHGALNVCAKVDYDSIYSELAESISQCDVEADLNLWSSNHGVDMPFVSPQFEEYSPDLAYITGKKRATLTDPDSPVTLTNITMISHPFDHESNEITSNNSKSNNNNHNKKSENSIVSSANGRNSE
;
A
#
# COMPACT_ATOMS: atom_id res chain seq x y z
N MET A 1 -85.23 -16.24 -49.07
CA MET A 1 -85.58 -16.19 -47.64
C MET A 1 -84.32 -16.20 -46.78
N ALA A 2 -83.47 -17.24 -46.85
CA ALA A 2 -82.27 -17.36 -46.01
C ALA A 2 -81.31 -16.15 -45.96
N LEU A 3 -81.06 -15.46 -47.09
CA LEU A 3 -80.21 -14.26 -47.13
C LEU A 3 -80.81 -13.04 -46.42
N ALA A 4 -82.14 -12.90 -46.43
CA ALA A 4 -82.82 -11.79 -45.77
C ALA A 4 -82.84 -11.99 -44.25
N ASP A 5 -83.05 -13.22 -43.79
CA ASP A 5 -82.98 -13.59 -42.38
C ASP A 5 -81.55 -13.37 -41.82
N LEU A 6 -80.53 -13.76 -42.58
CA LEU A 6 -79.12 -13.51 -42.24
C LEU A 6 -78.81 -12.01 -42.10
N ASN A 7 -79.32 -11.18 -43.01
CA ASN A 7 -79.08 -9.74 -42.99
C ASN A 7 -79.77 -9.07 -41.78
N THR A 8 -80.89 -9.64 -41.33
CA THR A 8 -81.62 -9.20 -40.14
C THR A 8 -80.84 -9.54 -38.85
N GLU A 9 -80.26 -10.74 -38.76
CA GLU A 9 -79.44 -11.17 -37.62
C GLU A 9 -78.02 -10.56 -37.62
N SER A 10 -77.53 -10.06 -38.75
CA SER A 10 -76.18 -9.47 -38.88
C SER A 10 -75.97 -8.29 -37.92
N SER A 11 -76.96 -7.40 -37.80
CA SER A 11 -76.89 -6.25 -36.88
C SER A 11 -76.75 -6.69 -35.42
N ARG A 12 -77.54 -7.69 -35.01
CA ARG A 12 -77.50 -8.26 -33.66
C ARG A 12 -76.17 -8.96 -33.38
N TYR A 13 -75.66 -9.71 -34.36
CA TYR A 13 -74.34 -10.35 -34.26
C TYR A 13 -73.22 -9.33 -34.06
N VAL A 14 -73.19 -8.25 -34.85
CA VAL A 14 -72.18 -7.19 -34.72
C VAL A 14 -72.25 -6.54 -33.33
N GLU A 15 -73.45 -6.28 -32.82
CA GLU A 15 -73.63 -5.71 -31.48
C GLU A 15 -73.07 -6.63 -30.39
N GLU A 16 -73.42 -7.92 -30.41
CA GLU A 16 -72.95 -8.90 -29.42
C GLU A 16 -71.43 -9.15 -29.51
N MET A 17 -70.88 -9.26 -30.73
CA MET A 17 -69.43 -9.36 -30.92
C MET A 17 -68.71 -8.11 -30.44
N THR A 18 -69.29 -6.93 -30.65
CA THR A 18 -68.73 -5.66 -30.15
C THR A 18 -68.72 -5.62 -28.63
N LYS A 19 -69.76 -6.13 -27.95
CA LYS A 19 -69.80 -6.24 -26.49
C LYS A 19 -68.67 -7.11 -25.95
N VAL A 20 -68.47 -8.29 -26.55
CA VAL A 20 -67.37 -9.20 -26.16
C VAL A 20 -66.01 -8.56 -26.44
N PHE A 21 -65.85 -7.93 -27.60
CA PHE A 21 -64.62 -7.24 -27.97
C PHE A 21 -64.28 -6.12 -26.99
N ASN A 22 -65.24 -5.24 -26.66
CA ASN A 22 -65.03 -4.15 -25.71
C ASN A 22 -64.63 -4.67 -24.33
N ARG A 23 -65.27 -5.74 -23.87
CA ARG A 23 -64.87 -6.40 -22.61
C ARG A 23 -63.42 -6.89 -22.67
N THR A 24 -63.00 -7.53 -23.76
CA THR A 24 -61.59 -7.95 -23.94
C THR A 24 -60.64 -6.75 -24.02
N GLN A 25 -61.07 -5.65 -24.65
CA GLN A 25 -60.33 -4.39 -24.73
C GLN A 25 -60.10 -3.79 -23.33
N ASP A 26 -61.08 -3.86 -22.45
CA ASP A 26 -60.97 -3.38 -21.08
C ASP A 26 -59.95 -4.18 -20.26
N PHE A 27 -59.99 -5.52 -20.37
CA PHE A 27 -58.97 -6.39 -19.76
C PHE A 27 -57.57 -6.11 -20.30
N GLU A 28 -57.44 -5.92 -21.61
CA GLU A 28 -56.15 -5.62 -22.21
C GLU A 28 -55.63 -4.24 -21.77
N ARG A 29 -56.50 -3.25 -21.63
CA ARG A 29 -56.12 -1.92 -21.13
C ARG A 29 -55.57 -1.99 -19.71
N GLU A 30 -56.18 -2.79 -18.85
CA GLU A 30 -55.70 -3.01 -17.48
C GLU A 30 -54.32 -3.68 -17.51
N ARG A 31 -54.15 -4.75 -18.31
CA ARG A 31 -52.86 -5.43 -18.47
C ARG A 31 -51.79 -4.45 -18.94
N LEU A 32 -52.04 -3.68 -20.01
CA LEU A 32 -51.07 -2.75 -20.57
C LEU A 32 -50.70 -1.63 -19.58
N SER A 33 -51.67 -1.12 -18.81
CA SER A 33 -51.43 -0.12 -17.78
C SER A 33 -50.55 -0.68 -16.67
N PHE A 34 -50.84 -1.90 -16.20
CA PHE A 34 -50.02 -2.59 -15.23
C PHE A 34 -48.57 -2.79 -15.70
N PHE A 35 -48.36 -3.23 -16.94
CA PHE A 35 -47.01 -3.38 -17.48
C PHE A 35 -46.28 -2.03 -17.55
N LYS A 36 -46.96 -0.96 -17.96
CA LYS A 36 -46.38 0.38 -17.97
C LYS A 36 -45.91 0.80 -16.57
N ASP A 37 -46.73 0.56 -15.56
CA ASP A 37 -46.40 0.89 -14.17
C ASP A 37 -45.23 0.04 -13.65
N ILE A 38 -45.18 -1.25 -14.01
CA ILE A 38 -44.01 -2.11 -13.73
C ILE A 38 -42.75 -1.54 -14.37
N PHE A 39 -42.79 -1.17 -15.65
CA PHE A 39 -41.60 -0.66 -16.33
C PHE A 39 -41.11 0.64 -15.72
N ASN A 40 -42.02 1.53 -15.31
CA ASN A 40 -41.66 2.75 -14.59
C ASN A 40 -41.07 2.46 -13.22
N SER A 41 -41.64 1.51 -12.48
CA SER A 41 -41.12 1.06 -11.18
C SER A 41 -39.73 0.44 -11.31
N LEU A 42 -39.54 -0.43 -12.30
CA LEU A 42 -38.24 -1.05 -12.61
C LEU A 42 -37.20 0.01 -12.98
N HIS A 43 -37.55 0.96 -13.84
CA HIS A 43 -36.69 2.08 -14.18
C HIS A 43 -36.29 2.89 -12.94
N GLY A 44 -37.25 3.22 -12.07
CA GLY A 44 -36.98 3.90 -10.81
C GLY A 44 -36.06 3.11 -9.87
N ALA A 45 -36.25 1.79 -9.77
CA ALA A 45 -35.43 0.92 -8.94
C ALA A 45 -33.98 0.76 -9.45
N LEU A 46 -33.80 0.76 -10.78
CA LEU A 46 -32.49 0.66 -11.44
C LEU A 46 -31.76 2.01 -11.53
N ASN A 47 -32.45 3.13 -11.40
CA ASN A 47 -31.84 4.46 -11.45
C ASN A 47 -31.09 4.77 -10.16
N VAL A 48 -29.84 4.32 -10.08
CA VAL A 48 -28.96 4.56 -8.94
C VAL A 48 -28.58 6.04 -8.82
N CYS A 49 -28.50 6.77 -9.93
CA CYS A 49 -28.10 8.18 -9.94
C CYS A 49 -29.15 9.11 -9.29
N ALA A 50 -30.42 8.71 -9.25
CA ALA A 50 -31.46 9.46 -8.57
C ALA A 50 -31.48 9.23 -7.05
N LYS A 51 -30.65 8.33 -6.52
CA LYS A 51 -30.54 8.12 -5.07
C LYS A 51 -29.72 9.24 -4.45
N VAL A 52 -30.20 9.74 -3.31
CA VAL A 52 -29.61 10.86 -2.56
C VAL A 52 -28.12 10.63 -2.25
N ASP A 53 -27.74 9.38 -2.01
CA ASP A 53 -26.39 9.02 -1.59
C ASP A 53 -25.41 8.87 -2.77
N TYR A 54 -25.88 8.92 -4.02
CA TYR A 54 -25.00 8.69 -5.18
C TYR A 54 -23.97 9.82 -5.33
N ASP A 55 -24.40 11.07 -5.23
CA ASP A 55 -23.51 12.23 -5.34
C ASP A 55 -22.63 12.40 -4.08
N SER A 56 -23.12 11.96 -2.91
CA SER A 56 -22.34 12.03 -1.68
C SER A 56 -21.13 11.11 -1.72
N ILE A 57 -21.20 9.93 -2.36
CA ILE A 57 -20.06 9.02 -2.52
C ILE A 57 -18.89 9.73 -3.23
N TYR A 58 -19.18 10.48 -4.30
CA TYR A 58 -18.15 11.21 -5.04
C TYR A 58 -17.61 12.40 -4.25
N SER A 59 -18.48 13.07 -3.50
CA SER A 59 -18.09 14.21 -2.65
C SER A 59 -17.20 13.75 -1.49
N GLU A 60 -17.57 12.67 -0.81
CA GLU A 60 -16.81 12.05 0.28
C GLU A 60 -15.46 11.50 -0.22
N LEU A 61 -15.43 10.88 -1.40
CA LEU A 61 -14.17 10.45 -2.02
C LEU A 61 -13.25 11.65 -2.30
N ALA A 62 -13.78 12.73 -2.86
CA ALA A 62 -13.00 13.94 -3.14
C ALA A 62 -12.46 14.56 -1.84
N GLU A 63 -13.28 14.60 -0.78
CA GLU A 63 -12.87 15.06 0.52
C GLU A 63 -11.76 14.19 1.11
N SER A 64 -11.90 12.86 1.07
CA SER A 64 -10.90 11.91 1.57
C SER A 64 -9.56 12.08 0.84
N ILE A 65 -9.58 12.26 -0.48
CA ILE A 65 -8.36 12.53 -1.26
C ILE A 65 -7.75 13.89 -0.86
N SER A 66 -8.57 14.91 -0.63
CA SER A 66 -8.09 16.24 -0.23
C SER A 66 -7.44 16.26 1.15
N GLN A 67 -7.82 15.32 2.02
CA GLN A 67 -7.24 15.15 3.36
C GLN A 67 -5.89 14.43 3.35
N CYS A 68 -5.46 13.85 2.22
CA CYS A 68 -4.13 13.24 2.12
C CYS A 68 -3.03 14.31 2.27
N ASP A 69 -2.29 14.24 3.38
CA ASP A 69 -1.19 15.14 3.70
C ASP A 69 0.16 14.46 3.47
N VAL A 70 0.86 14.91 2.42
CA VAL A 70 2.17 14.38 2.03
C VAL A 70 3.23 14.63 3.11
N GLU A 71 3.19 15.77 3.79
CA GLU A 71 4.19 16.12 4.80
C GLU A 71 4.00 15.27 6.07
N ALA A 72 2.75 14.97 6.43
CA ALA A 72 2.46 14.05 7.53
C ALA A 72 3.03 12.64 7.25
N ASP A 73 2.85 12.14 6.03
CA ASP A 73 3.36 10.83 5.62
C ASP A 73 4.91 10.78 5.58
N LEU A 74 5.56 11.84 5.07
CA LEU A 74 7.02 11.94 5.06
C LEU A 74 7.59 12.00 6.48
N ASN A 75 6.95 12.72 7.39
CA ASN A 75 7.33 12.78 8.80
C ASN A 75 7.18 11.42 9.48
N LEU A 76 6.06 10.71 9.22
CA LEU A 76 5.84 9.36 9.74
C LEU A 76 6.94 8.40 9.27
N TRP A 77 7.35 8.49 8.00
CA TRP A 77 8.42 7.67 7.46
C TRP A 77 9.77 8.03 8.07
N SER A 78 10.11 9.32 8.14
CA SER A 78 11.37 9.80 8.70
C SER A 78 11.54 9.38 10.17
N SER A 79 10.45 9.45 10.94
CA SER A 79 10.46 9.09 12.36
C SER A 79 10.59 7.58 12.61
N ASN A 80 10.07 6.72 11.73
CA ASN A 80 10.06 5.26 11.95
C ASN A 80 11.19 4.51 11.23
N HIS A 81 11.67 5.06 10.12
CA HIS A 81 12.64 4.40 9.24
C HIS A 81 13.72 5.34 8.71
N GLY A 82 13.68 6.62 9.06
CA GLY A 82 14.58 7.64 8.56
C GLY A 82 15.51 8.21 9.61
N VAL A 83 15.91 9.46 9.37
CA VAL A 83 16.94 10.15 10.14
C VAL A 83 16.47 10.54 11.54
N ASP A 84 15.16 10.68 11.74
CA ASP A 84 14.58 11.07 13.02
C ASP A 84 14.40 9.88 13.98
N MET A 85 14.79 8.67 13.54
CA MET A 85 14.86 7.50 14.42
C MET A 85 15.80 7.77 15.60
N PRO A 86 15.43 7.32 16.81
CA PRO A 86 16.27 7.51 17.99
C PRO A 86 17.61 6.78 17.80
N PHE A 87 18.67 7.58 17.75
CA PHE A 87 20.04 7.09 17.60
C PHE A 87 20.83 7.35 18.88
N VAL A 88 21.32 6.26 19.49
CA VAL A 88 22.34 6.36 20.53
C VAL A 88 23.70 6.30 19.86
N SER A 89 24.36 7.45 19.78
CA SER A 89 25.73 7.50 19.25
C SER A 89 26.67 6.70 20.14
N PRO A 90 27.62 5.93 19.56
CA PRO A 90 28.63 5.24 20.35
C PRO A 90 29.35 6.23 21.27
N GLN A 91 29.30 5.97 22.57
CA GLN A 91 30.02 6.73 23.59
C GLN A 91 30.97 5.78 24.32
N PHE A 92 32.00 6.36 24.92
CA PHE A 92 32.86 5.59 25.82
C PHE A 92 32.05 5.14 27.03
N GLU A 93 32.07 3.84 27.32
CA GLU A 93 31.47 3.26 28.52
C GLU A 93 32.61 2.80 29.45
N GLU A 94 32.53 3.19 30.73
CA GLU A 94 33.50 2.73 31.73
C GLU A 94 33.42 1.21 31.89
N TYR A 95 34.58 0.57 32.00
CA TYR A 95 34.67 -0.89 32.07
C TYR A 95 33.90 -1.43 33.28
N SER A 96 32.82 -2.17 33.02
CA SER A 96 32.08 -2.93 34.02
C SER A 96 32.31 -4.44 33.84
N PRO A 97 32.86 -5.14 34.85
CA PRO A 97 33.08 -6.59 34.81
C PRO A 97 31.81 -7.41 34.51
N ASP A 98 30.63 -6.88 34.86
CA ASP A 98 29.34 -7.55 34.68
C ASP A 98 28.93 -7.67 33.20
N LEU A 99 29.37 -6.75 32.34
CA LEU A 99 29.07 -6.75 30.89
C LEU A 99 29.84 -7.85 30.14
N ALA A 100 31.00 -8.28 30.65
CA ALA A 100 31.79 -9.37 30.08
C ALA A 100 31.06 -10.72 30.12
N TYR A 101 30.12 -10.90 31.06
CA TYR A 101 29.29 -12.11 31.16
C TYR A 101 28.08 -12.11 30.22
N ILE A 102 27.65 -10.95 29.74
CA ILE A 102 26.46 -10.78 28.89
C ILE A 102 26.76 -11.18 27.43
N THR A 103 27.98 -10.93 26.94
CA THR A 103 28.41 -11.27 25.56
C THR A 103 28.52 -12.78 25.33
N GLY A 104 28.73 -13.57 26.39
CA GLY A 104 28.81 -15.04 26.30
C GLY A 104 27.46 -15.74 26.08
N LYS A 105 26.33 -15.13 26.49
CA LYS A 105 25.00 -15.76 26.46
C LYS A 105 24.19 -15.48 25.19
N LYS A 106 24.55 -14.46 24.40
CA LYS A 106 23.81 -14.06 23.19
C LYS A 106 24.18 -14.84 21.92
N ARG A 107 25.05 -15.85 22.01
CA ARG A 107 25.41 -16.72 20.86
C ARG A 107 24.22 -17.55 20.33
N ALA A 108 23.13 -17.68 21.09
CA ALA A 108 21.99 -18.53 20.71
C ALA A 108 20.88 -17.82 19.89
N THR A 109 20.91 -16.51 19.72
CA THR A 109 19.88 -15.76 18.95
C THR A 109 20.42 -15.12 17.67
N LEU A 110 21.55 -15.61 17.15
CA LEU A 110 22.15 -15.17 15.89
C LEU A 110 21.65 -15.98 14.68
N THR A 111 20.38 -16.41 14.68
CA THR A 111 19.75 -17.13 13.55
C THR A 111 18.83 -16.25 12.73
N ASP A 112 18.69 -14.97 13.08
CA ASP A 112 17.86 -14.02 12.35
C ASP A 112 18.71 -13.28 11.30
N PRO A 113 18.49 -13.49 9.99
CA PRO A 113 19.35 -12.96 8.92
C PRO A 113 19.33 -11.43 8.80
N ASP A 114 18.37 -10.74 9.42
CA ASP A 114 18.23 -9.27 9.43
C ASP A 114 18.85 -8.59 10.67
N SER A 115 19.52 -9.35 11.56
CA SER A 115 20.13 -8.78 12.76
C SER A 115 21.48 -8.11 12.46
N PRO A 116 21.70 -6.84 12.87
CA PRO A 116 22.93 -6.12 12.59
C PRO A 116 24.16 -6.77 13.28
N VAL A 117 25.18 -7.05 12.48
CA VAL A 117 26.46 -7.63 12.93
C VAL A 117 27.30 -6.55 13.61
N THR A 118 27.33 -6.53 14.94
CA THR A 118 28.27 -5.68 15.70
C THR A 118 29.53 -6.46 16.07
N LEU A 119 30.70 -5.92 15.70
CA LEU A 119 32.02 -6.49 15.99
C LEU A 119 32.32 -6.43 17.50
N THR A 120 32.14 -7.53 18.24
CA THR A 120 32.52 -7.64 19.66
C THR A 120 33.79 -8.47 19.82
N ASN A 121 34.96 -7.88 19.54
CA ASN A 121 36.24 -8.44 19.97
C ASN A 121 36.61 -7.89 21.35
N ILE A 122 36.15 -8.56 22.41
CA ILE A 122 36.64 -8.33 23.78
C ILE A 122 37.56 -9.50 24.12
N THR A 123 38.87 -9.30 24.00
CA THR A 123 39.86 -10.24 24.55
C THR A 123 40.12 -9.84 26.00
N MET A 124 39.76 -10.71 26.94
CA MET A 124 40.08 -10.52 28.36
C MET A 124 41.61 -10.63 28.50
N ILE A 125 42.31 -9.49 28.62
CA ILE A 125 43.69 -9.48 29.07
C ILE A 125 43.64 -9.69 30.58
N SER A 126 43.81 -10.94 31.03
CA SER A 126 44.16 -11.19 32.42
C SER A 126 45.47 -10.45 32.72
N HIS A 127 45.45 -9.60 33.75
CA HIS A 127 46.57 -8.89 34.37
C HIS A 127 48.01 -9.22 33.87
N PRO A 128 48.84 -8.23 33.50
CA PRO A 128 50.28 -8.45 33.31
C PRO A 128 51.00 -8.16 34.63
N PHE A 129 50.78 -8.99 35.64
CA PHE A 129 51.72 -9.10 36.76
C PHE A 129 51.98 -10.60 36.94
N ASP A 130 53.26 -10.94 37.01
CA ASP A 130 53.83 -12.28 37.14
C ASP A 130 54.09 -13.04 35.83
N HIS A 131 55.11 -12.61 35.08
CA HIS A 131 56.30 -13.46 34.85
C HIS A 131 57.45 -12.66 34.23
N GLU A 132 58.46 -12.44 35.06
CA GLU A 132 59.91 -12.43 34.82
C GLU A 132 60.43 -12.23 33.38
N SER A 133 61.24 -11.19 33.25
CA SER A 133 62.10 -10.88 32.11
C SER A 133 62.87 -12.09 31.57
N ASN A 134 62.77 -12.33 30.27
CA ASN A 134 63.87 -12.93 29.53
C ASN A 134 64.03 -12.29 28.15
N GLU A 135 65.30 -12.10 27.82
CA GLU A 135 65.85 -11.16 26.87
C GLU A 135 65.52 -11.43 25.39
N ILE A 136 65.65 -10.36 24.61
CA ILE A 136 65.57 -10.29 23.16
C ILE A 136 66.68 -11.17 22.53
N THR A 137 66.34 -11.98 21.52
CA THR A 137 67.31 -12.28 20.44
C THR A 137 66.62 -12.60 19.10
N SER A 138 66.71 -11.61 18.20
CA SER A 138 67.05 -11.64 16.77
C SER A 138 66.88 -12.89 15.89
N ASN A 139 66.32 -12.63 14.69
CA ASN A 139 66.56 -13.25 13.37
C ASN A 139 65.65 -14.41 12.91
N ASN A 140 64.80 -14.18 11.89
CA ASN A 140 65.18 -14.54 10.51
C ASN A 140 64.16 -14.09 9.44
N SER A 141 64.70 -13.38 8.46
CA SER A 141 64.33 -13.21 7.07
C SER A 141 63.46 -14.31 6.43
N LYS A 142 62.36 -13.91 5.75
CA LYS A 142 62.15 -14.31 4.36
C LYS A 142 61.20 -13.39 3.59
N SER A 143 61.84 -12.72 2.64
CA SER A 143 61.30 -12.15 1.41
C SER A 143 60.13 -12.93 0.81
N ASN A 144 59.07 -12.22 0.44
CA ASN A 144 58.56 -12.33 -0.92
C ASN A 144 57.89 -11.02 -1.35
N ASN A 145 58.60 -10.31 -2.22
CA ASN A 145 58.06 -9.30 -3.11
C ASN A 145 57.01 -9.94 -4.03
N ASN A 146 55.90 -9.25 -4.24
CA ASN A 146 55.33 -9.09 -5.58
C ASN A 146 54.53 -7.78 -5.64
N ASN A 147 55.15 -6.79 -6.27
CA ASN A 147 54.51 -5.58 -6.76
C ASN A 147 53.51 -5.96 -7.86
N HIS A 148 52.27 -5.46 -7.77
CA HIS A 148 51.60 -4.97 -8.96
C HIS A 148 51.05 -3.58 -8.74
N ASN A 149 51.73 -2.66 -9.39
CA ASN A 149 51.47 -1.25 -9.57
C ASN A 149 50.17 -1.05 -10.38
N LYS A 150 49.27 -0.17 -9.92
CA LYS A 150 48.54 0.76 -10.81
C LYS A 150 47.85 1.88 -10.02
N LYS A 151 48.55 3.01 -10.03
CA LYS A 151 48.09 4.35 -10.42
C LYS A 151 46.97 5.00 -9.60
N SER A 152 47.42 5.87 -8.71
CA SER A 152 46.79 7.11 -8.26
C SER A 152 46.26 7.98 -9.41
N GLU A 153 45.05 8.52 -9.25
CA GLU A 153 44.70 9.85 -9.74
C GLU A 153 43.77 10.51 -8.71
N ASN A 154 44.26 11.62 -8.15
CA ASN A 154 43.55 12.52 -7.24
C ASN A 154 42.48 13.31 -7.99
N SER A 155 41.40 13.71 -7.31
CA SER A 155 40.89 15.10 -7.36
C SER A 155 39.89 15.38 -6.24
N ILE A 156 40.39 15.95 -5.14
CA ILE A 156 39.71 16.99 -4.35
C ILE A 156 39.76 18.24 -5.28
N VAL A 157 38.78 19.12 -5.49
CA VAL A 157 38.07 20.02 -4.55
C VAL A 157 36.95 20.80 -5.28
N SER A 158 35.99 21.27 -4.46
CA SER A 158 35.34 22.60 -4.47
C SER A 158 34.25 23.00 -5.47
N SER A 159 33.06 23.12 -4.88
CA SER A 159 31.98 24.11 -5.05
C SER A 159 32.40 25.52 -5.49
N ALA A 160 31.59 26.16 -6.35
CA ALA A 160 31.19 27.58 -6.24
C ALA A 160 30.03 27.94 -7.21
N ASN A 161 29.04 28.65 -6.66
CA ASN A 161 27.90 29.30 -7.30
C ASN A 161 28.25 30.48 -8.24
N GLY A 162 27.32 30.82 -9.14
CA GLY A 162 27.15 32.16 -9.74
C GLY A 162 26.71 32.09 -11.21
N ARG A 163 25.42 32.30 -11.55
CA ARG A 163 24.71 33.57 -11.85
C ARG A 163 24.97 34.18 -13.25
N ASN A 164 23.87 34.73 -13.78
CA ASN A 164 23.61 35.49 -15.03
C ASN A 164 23.33 34.62 -16.26
N SER A 165 22.16 34.66 -16.92
CA SER A 165 21.31 35.77 -17.42
C SER A 165 21.99 36.59 -18.51
N GLU A 166 21.66 36.24 -19.76
CA GLU A 166 21.22 37.14 -20.85
C GLU A 166 20.51 36.28 -21.92
#